data_AF-A0A9P5B9G4-F1
#
_entry.id   AF-A0A9P5B9G4-F1
#
_cell.length_a   1.000
_cell.length_b   1.000
_cell.length_c   1.000
_cell.angle_alpha   90.00
_cell.angle_beta   90.00
_cell.angle_gamma   90.00
#
_symmetry.space_group_name_H-M   'P 1'
#
loop_
_entity.id
_entity.type
_entity.pdbx_description
1 polymer ?
#
loop_
_entity_poly.entity_id
_entity_poly.type
_entity_poly.pdbx_seq_one_letter_code
_entity_poly.pdbx_strand_id
1 'polypeptide(L)'
;MFVRPDRPGSIRYRTVYVLNTTGLTFFFLRGFIAAVHSHTANTPFAATTVQHFSQNEEGHMIWTYIPVSSTDTLLRIGVGGAWQRQMEIGTKLTGTYLFGPYQSYTDTDDVSGNEPSVLIHNVPTKRAGGSLGIVTKHNFESERFLSFPRYHNDDEDPLGRDCIHTVAPAKNITHSDVYYNRRNGHCKGLLLKYANDAQRAVSQCRIGIDPFKAYEEPSWFCYRDICDPETFKDTGSCVVECTTGTNNHEHEPSDIGDWECMRARAGLYLEFLCDDKSDTFGMSIQHDEGENDD
;
A
#
# COMPACT_ATOMS: atom_id res chain seq x y z
N MET A 1 -17.59 -15.93 -24.62
CA MET A 1 -16.53 -16.93 -24.90
C MET A 1 -16.12 -17.52 -23.57
N PHE A 2 -16.53 -18.75 -23.25
CA PHE A 2 -16.28 -19.36 -21.95
C PHE A 2 -14.78 -19.71 -21.82
N VAL A 3 -14.15 -19.25 -20.74
CA VAL A 3 -12.74 -19.57 -20.41
C VAL A 3 -12.65 -21.09 -20.21
N ARG A 4 -11.81 -21.75 -21.02
CA ARG A 4 -11.57 -23.20 -20.91
C ARG A 4 -10.93 -23.53 -19.56
N PRO A 5 -11.25 -24.68 -18.93
CA PRO A 5 -10.56 -25.16 -17.74
C PRO A 5 -9.08 -25.38 -18.05
N ASP A 6 -8.24 -25.04 -17.08
CA ASP A 6 -6.80 -24.91 -17.20
C ASP A 6 -6.08 -26.23 -17.52
N ARG A 7 -5.08 -26.17 -18.41
CA ARG A 7 -4.07 -27.24 -18.53
C ARG A 7 -3.05 -27.09 -17.39
N PRO A 8 -2.82 -28.13 -16.57
CA PRO A 8 -1.79 -28.09 -15.53
C PRO A 8 -0.40 -27.88 -16.16
N GLY A 9 0.35 -26.88 -15.67
CA GLY A 9 1.79 -26.74 -15.95
C GLY A 9 2.24 -25.65 -16.94
N SER A 10 1.34 -24.86 -17.53
CA SER A 10 1.73 -23.71 -18.36
C SER A 10 1.91 -22.45 -17.52
N ILE A 11 3.07 -21.78 -17.62
CA ILE A 11 3.24 -20.41 -17.12
C ILE A 11 2.36 -19.49 -17.99
N ARG A 12 1.59 -18.61 -17.37
CA ARG A 12 0.77 -17.62 -18.07
C ARG A 12 1.22 -16.23 -17.69
N TYR A 13 1.45 -15.40 -18.69
CA TYR A 13 1.71 -13.98 -18.53
C TYR A 13 0.44 -13.19 -18.81
N ARG A 14 0.23 -12.13 -18.04
CA ARG A 14 -0.81 -11.13 -18.20
C ARG A 14 -0.16 -9.77 -18.36
N THR A 15 -0.78 -8.94 -19.18
CA THR A 15 -0.34 -7.57 -19.44
C THR A 15 -1.32 -6.58 -18.82
N VAL A 16 -0.81 -5.56 -18.17
CA VAL A 16 -1.56 -4.44 -17.61
C VAL A 16 -1.02 -3.18 -18.26
N TYR A 17 -1.88 -2.47 -18.99
CA TYR A 17 -1.55 -1.15 -19.51
C TYR A 17 -1.55 -0.16 -18.35
N VAL A 18 -0.48 0.64 -18.24
CA VAL A 18 -0.36 1.63 -17.15
C VAL A 18 -0.53 3.07 -17.64
N LEU A 19 -0.49 3.28 -18.96
CA LEU A 19 -0.80 4.57 -19.58
C LEU A 19 -2.29 4.88 -19.37
N ASN A 20 -2.60 6.04 -18.79
CA ASN A 20 -3.95 6.51 -18.44
C ASN A 20 -4.63 5.75 -17.28
N THR A 21 -3.84 5.08 -16.43
CA THR A 21 -4.36 4.50 -15.19
C THR A 21 -4.65 5.61 -14.17
N THR A 22 -5.77 5.51 -13.44
CA THR A 22 -6.08 6.37 -12.28
C THR A 22 -5.55 5.77 -10.96
N GLY A 23 -5.00 4.56 -11.04
CA GLY A 23 -4.36 3.85 -9.95
C GLY A 23 -4.07 2.40 -10.32
N LEU A 24 -3.24 1.72 -9.52
CA LEU A 24 -2.89 0.32 -9.69
C LEU A 24 -3.19 -0.42 -8.39
N THR A 25 -3.83 -1.59 -8.44
CA THR A 25 -3.89 -2.49 -7.28
C THR A 25 -3.02 -3.70 -7.52
N PHE A 26 -2.11 -3.96 -6.61
CA PHE A 26 -1.30 -5.17 -6.54
C PHE A 26 -1.93 -6.13 -5.54
N PHE A 27 -2.09 -7.38 -5.96
CA PHE A 27 -2.67 -8.45 -5.16
C PHE A 27 -1.58 -9.39 -4.72
N PHE A 28 -1.29 -9.41 -3.43
CA PHE A 28 -0.30 -10.29 -2.84
C PHE A 28 -0.98 -11.47 -2.15
N LEU A 29 -0.53 -12.68 -2.49
CA LEU A 29 -0.95 -13.91 -1.83
C LEU A 29 0.30 -14.65 -1.37
N ARG A 30 0.47 -14.82 -0.05
CA ARG A 30 1.66 -15.47 0.54
C ARG A 30 2.98 -14.82 0.11
N GLY A 31 2.97 -13.49 0.06
CA GLY A 31 4.11 -12.67 -0.33
C GLY A 31 4.45 -12.66 -1.84
N PHE A 32 3.59 -13.20 -2.71
CA PHE A 32 3.79 -13.16 -4.17
C PHE A 32 2.68 -12.38 -4.87
N ILE A 33 3.02 -11.66 -5.94
CA ILE A 33 2.04 -11.01 -6.81
C ILE A 33 1.21 -12.08 -7.51
N ALA A 34 -0.08 -12.15 -7.18
CA ALA A 34 -1.05 -13.05 -7.78
C ALA A 34 -1.79 -12.38 -8.96
N ALA A 35 -2.01 -11.08 -8.86
CA ALA A 35 -2.63 -10.27 -9.91
C ALA A 35 -2.20 -8.80 -9.80
N VAL A 36 -2.38 -8.07 -10.89
CA VAL A 36 -2.34 -6.60 -10.91
C VAL A 36 -3.57 -6.10 -11.65
N HIS A 37 -4.22 -5.06 -11.11
CA HIS A 37 -5.36 -4.40 -11.74
C HIS A 37 -5.02 -2.94 -12.04
N SER A 38 -5.26 -2.51 -13.28
CA SER A 38 -5.23 -1.09 -13.64
C SER A 38 -6.62 -0.49 -13.48
N HIS A 39 -6.70 0.51 -12.63
CA HIS A 39 -7.89 1.33 -12.46
C HIS A 39 -7.96 2.33 -13.60
N THR A 40 -9.09 2.39 -14.28
CA THR A 40 -9.36 3.38 -15.32
C THR A 40 -10.75 3.96 -15.11
N ALA A 41 -11.10 5.03 -15.83
CA ALA A 41 -12.47 5.56 -15.81
C ALA A 41 -13.54 4.50 -16.15
N ASN A 42 -13.21 3.52 -17.00
CA ASN A 42 -14.13 2.44 -17.39
C ASN A 42 -14.08 1.24 -16.45
N THR A 43 -12.95 1.04 -15.75
CA THR A 43 -12.72 -0.09 -14.83
C THR A 43 -12.19 0.41 -13.48
N PRO A 44 -12.97 1.21 -12.75
CA PRO A 44 -12.48 1.91 -11.56
C PRO A 44 -12.29 1.01 -10.34
N PHE A 45 -12.84 -0.21 -10.36
CA PHE A 45 -12.82 -1.14 -9.24
C PHE A 45 -12.20 -2.48 -9.65
N ALA A 46 -11.50 -3.11 -8.73
CA ALA A 46 -10.78 -4.36 -8.99
C ALA A 46 -11.56 -5.62 -8.61
N ALA A 47 -12.87 -5.50 -8.30
CA ALA A 47 -13.72 -6.62 -7.89
C ALA A 47 -13.72 -7.78 -8.90
N THR A 48 -13.69 -7.48 -10.21
CA THR A 48 -13.63 -8.50 -11.27
C THR A 48 -12.31 -9.28 -11.28
N THR A 49 -11.22 -8.67 -10.84
CA THR A 49 -9.91 -9.33 -10.77
C THR A 49 -9.92 -10.40 -9.67
N VAL A 50 -10.63 -10.13 -8.58
CA VAL A 50 -10.66 -11.00 -7.40
C VAL A 50 -11.59 -12.20 -7.54
N GLN A 51 -12.67 -12.09 -8.33
CA GLN A 51 -13.58 -13.19 -8.66
C GLN A 51 -12.89 -14.44 -9.27
N HIS A 52 -11.64 -14.33 -9.70
CA HIS A 52 -10.85 -15.45 -10.23
C HIS A 52 -10.19 -16.30 -9.13
N PHE A 53 -10.24 -15.87 -7.87
CA PHE A 53 -9.64 -16.56 -6.73
C PHE A 53 -10.73 -17.29 -5.92
N SER A 54 -10.35 -18.34 -5.20
CA SER A 54 -11.25 -19.01 -4.26
C SER A 54 -11.46 -18.14 -3.02
N GLN A 55 -12.59 -18.31 -2.33
CA GLN A 55 -12.88 -17.59 -1.07
C GLN A 55 -11.75 -17.71 -0.02
N ASN A 56 -11.08 -18.87 0.01
CA ASN A 56 -9.93 -19.08 0.89
C ASN A 56 -8.71 -18.25 0.46
N GLU A 57 -8.44 -18.13 -0.84
CA GLU A 57 -7.35 -17.28 -1.34
C GLU A 57 -7.66 -15.79 -1.15
N GLU A 58 -8.90 -15.38 -1.41
CA GLU A 58 -9.35 -14.01 -1.18
C GLU A 58 -9.15 -13.57 0.28
N GLY A 59 -9.41 -14.47 1.24
CA GLY A 59 -9.24 -14.21 2.67
C GLY A 59 -7.79 -14.00 3.12
N HIS A 60 -6.81 -14.46 2.34
CA HIS A 60 -5.38 -14.30 2.62
C HIS A 60 -4.69 -13.32 1.66
N MET A 61 -5.47 -12.59 0.88
CA MET A 61 -4.94 -11.68 -0.14
C MET A 61 -4.78 -10.28 0.44
N ILE A 62 -3.56 -9.75 0.37
CA ILE A 62 -3.27 -8.34 0.70
C ILE A 62 -3.38 -7.51 -0.57
N TRP A 63 -4.05 -6.37 -0.46
CA TRP A 63 -4.25 -5.43 -1.55
C TRP A 63 -3.39 -4.20 -1.30
N THR A 64 -2.52 -3.85 -2.24
CA THR A 64 -1.79 -2.58 -2.19
C THR A 64 -2.25 -1.71 -3.34
N TYR A 65 -3.04 -0.68 -3.03
CA TYR A 65 -3.50 0.31 -3.99
C TYR A 65 -2.47 1.43 -4.11
N ILE A 66 -2.15 1.82 -5.34
CA ILE A 66 -1.24 2.91 -5.67
C ILE A 66 -2.03 3.90 -6.51
N PRO A 67 -2.53 5.01 -5.93
CA PRO A 67 -3.28 6.00 -6.68
C PRO A 67 -2.36 6.73 -7.66
N VAL A 68 -2.89 7.07 -8.82
CA VAL A 68 -2.25 7.96 -9.80
C VAL A 68 -3.26 9.04 -10.12
N SER A 69 -3.11 10.22 -9.51
CA SER A 69 -4.06 11.31 -9.73
C SER A 69 -3.99 11.78 -11.19
N SER A 70 -5.06 12.43 -11.68
CA SER A 70 -5.12 12.90 -13.07
C SER A 70 -4.07 13.95 -13.42
N THR A 71 -3.44 14.55 -12.41
CA THR A 71 -2.35 15.53 -12.53
C THR A 71 -0.98 14.93 -12.25
N ASP A 72 -0.92 13.65 -11.87
CA ASP A 72 0.32 12.93 -11.62
C ASP A 72 0.71 12.07 -12.84
N THR A 73 1.94 11.58 -12.84
CA THR A 73 2.44 10.70 -13.90
C THR A 73 3.36 9.66 -13.28
N LEU A 74 3.16 8.41 -13.69
CA LEU A 74 4.01 7.29 -13.30
C LEU A 74 5.36 7.42 -14.02
N LEU A 75 6.43 7.63 -13.26
CA LEU A 75 7.77 7.83 -13.80
C LEU A 75 8.53 6.52 -13.94
N ARG A 76 8.42 5.65 -12.93
CA ARG A 76 9.14 4.37 -12.90
C ARG A 76 8.43 3.30 -12.10
N ILE A 77 8.71 2.06 -12.45
CA ILE A 77 8.46 0.88 -11.61
C ILE A 77 9.80 0.14 -11.48
N GLY A 78 10.13 -0.32 -10.30
CA GLY A 78 11.29 -1.15 -10.02
C GLY A 78 10.91 -2.38 -9.21
N VAL A 79 11.78 -3.38 -9.23
CA VAL A 79 11.68 -4.57 -8.37
C VAL A 79 12.94 -4.71 -7.54
N GLY A 80 12.77 -4.96 -6.25
CA GLY A 80 13.86 -5.19 -5.30
C GLY A 80 14.21 -6.66 -5.19
N GLY A 81 15.50 -6.96 -5.24
CA GLY A 81 16.13 -8.21 -4.79
C GLY A 81 15.67 -9.52 -5.43
N ALA A 82 16.17 -10.63 -4.85
CA ALA A 82 15.80 -11.97 -5.27
C ALA A 82 14.28 -12.21 -5.06
N TRP A 83 13.63 -12.82 -6.05
CA TRP A 83 12.20 -13.19 -6.05
C TRP A 83 11.18 -12.07 -6.29
N GLN A 84 11.60 -10.85 -6.59
CA GLN A 84 10.71 -9.74 -7.03
C GLN A 84 9.54 -9.48 -6.09
N ARG A 85 9.76 -9.59 -4.79
CA ARG A 85 8.72 -9.41 -3.77
C ARG A 85 8.55 -7.95 -3.39
N GLN A 86 9.64 -7.19 -3.46
CA GLN A 86 9.65 -5.76 -3.20
C GLN A 86 9.49 -5.00 -4.50
N MET A 87 8.70 -3.93 -4.44
CA MET A 87 8.43 -3.07 -5.59
C MET A 87 8.72 -1.63 -5.22
N GLU A 88 9.26 -0.93 -6.21
CA GLU A 88 9.35 0.52 -6.21
C GLU A 88 8.38 1.06 -7.26
N ILE A 89 7.61 2.09 -6.92
CA ILE A 89 6.88 2.88 -7.89
C ILE A 89 7.23 4.35 -7.66
N GLY A 90 7.66 5.04 -8.69
CA GLY A 90 7.88 6.49 -8.63
C GLY A 90 6.81 7.22 -9.42
N THR A 91 6.17 8.22 -8.81
CA THR A 91 5.33 9.18 -9.52
C THR A 91 5.91 10.59 -9.38
N LYS A 92 5.42 11.53 -10.20
CA LYS A 92 5.94 12.89 -10.28
C LYS A 92 5.63 13.72 -9.04
N LEU A 93 4.43 13.57 -8.46
CA LEU A 93 3.97 14.47 -7.38
C LEU A 93 4.30 13.99 -5.96
N THR A 94 4.38 12.69 -5.75
CA THR A 94 4.65 12.08 -4.43
C THR A 94 6.02 11.40 -4.35
N GLY A 95 6.74 11.30 -5.47
CA GLY A 95 8.03 10.63 -5.53
C GLY A 95 7.89 9.11 -5.43
N THR A 96 8.79 8.48 -4.68
CA THR A 96 8.90 7.03 -4.61
C THR A 96 8.00 6.40 -3.54
N TYR A 97 7.39 5.27 -3.89
CA TYR A 97 6.65 4.35 -3.05
C TYR A 97 7.38 3.02 -3.05
N LEU A 98 7.73 2.54 -1.87
CA LEU A 98 8.21 1.19 -1.70
C LEU A 98 7.12 0.38 -1.02
N PHE A 99 6.86 -0.83 -1.53
CA PHE A 99 5.87 -1.74 -0.97
C PHE A 99 6.20 -3.18 -1.36
N GLY A 100 5.49 -4.12 -0.72
CA GLY A 100 5.73 -5.55 -0.85
C GLY A 100 6.25 -6.15 0.46
N PRO A 101 6.34 -7.49 0.54
CA PRO A 101 6.72 -8.18 1.77
C PRO A 101 8.10 -7.76 2.25
N TYR A 102 8.19 -7.46 3.54
CA TYR A 102 9.45 -7.11 4.20
C TYR A 102 10.41 -8.30 4.11
N GLN A 103 11.50 -8.10 3.38
CA GLN A 103 12.67 -8.95 3.44
C GLN A 103 13.84 -8.05 3.08
N SER A 104 14.41 -7.36 4.10
CA SER A 104 15.58 -6.47 4.04
C SER A 104 15.66 -5.67 2.73
N TYR A 105 15.28 -4.39 2.73
CA TYR A 105 15.34 -3.52 1.53
C TYR A 105 16.72 -3.63 0.86
N THR A 106 16.81 -4.51 -0.12
CA THR A 106 17.99 -4.70 -0.95
C THR A 106 17.90 -3.64 -2.04
N ASP A 107 19.04 -3.19 -2.54
CA ASP A 107 19.04 -2.24 -3.65
C ASP A 107 18.10 -2.74 -4.75
N THR A 108 17.19 -1.86 -5.18
CA THR A 108 16.40 -2.08 -6.38
C THR A 108 17.35 -1.91 -7.55
N ASP A 109 18.13 -2.96 -7.83
CA ASP A 109 19.11 -2.95 -8.91
C ASP A 109 18.44 -2.83 -10.29
N ASP A 110 17.14 -3.19 -10.38
CA ASP A 110 16.34 -3.22 -11.60
C ASP A 110 15.14 -2.25 -11.55
N VAL A 111 15.38 -0.97 -11.84
CA VAL A 111 14.33 0.05 -12.01
C VAL A 111 14.16 0.40 -13.49
N SER A 112 12.91 0.64 -13.91
CA SER A 112 12.63 1.10 -15.27
C SER A 112 13.29 2.46 -15.54
N GLY A 113 14.20 2.53 -16.52
CA GLY A 113 14.91 3.78 -16.86
C GLY A 113 14.06 4.85 -17.57
N ASN A 114 12.80 4.55 -17.90
CA ASN A 114 11.88 5.45 -18.60
C ASN A 114 10.44 5.20 -18.14
N GLU A 115 9.52 6.09 -18.56
CA GLU A 115 8.08 5.95 -18.31
C GLU A 115 7.57 4.55 -18.71
N PRO A 116 7.03 3.77 -17.76
CA PRO A 116 6.49 2.44 -18.02
C PRO A 116 5.20 2.55 -18.82
N SER A 117 5.03 1.65 -19.79
CA SER A 117 3.85 1.62 -20.66
C SER A 117 2.97 0.39 -20.43
N VAL A 118 3.61 -0.76 -20.15
CA VAL A 118 2.95 -2.03 -19.87
C VAL A 118 3.69 -2.74 -18.74
N LEU A 119 2.93 -3.24 -17.79
CA LEU A 119 3.39 -4.17 -16.77
C LEU A 119 3.02 -5.60 -17.18
N ILE A 120 3.96 -6.52 -17.09
CA ILE A 120 3.79 -7.93 -17.41
C ILE A 120 3.98 -8.71 -16.13
N HIS A 121 2.99 -9.49 -15.71
CA HIS A 121 3.13 -10.38 -14.56
C HIS A 121 2.69 -11.79 -14.92
N ASN A 122 3.28 -12.81 -14.30
CA ASN A 122 2.74 -14.16 -14.43
C ASN A 122 1.67 -14.45 -13.35
N VAL A 123 0.88 -15.49 -13.59
CA VAL A 123 0.00 -16.08 -12.56
C VAL A 123 0.73 -17.29 -11.99
N PRO A 124 1.19 -17.27 -10.73
CA PRO A 124 1.97 -18.38 -10.17
C PRO A 124 1.10 -19.65 -10.08
N THR A 125 1.51 -20.72 -10.75
CA THR A 125 0.79 -22.02 -10.67
C THR A 125 1.26 -22.91 -9.51
N LYS A 126 2.45 -22.63 -8.94
CA LYS A 126 3.06 -23.31 -7.78
C LYS A 126 3.99 -22.34 -7.04
N ARG A 127 4.43 -22.72 -5.82
CA ARG A 127 5.29 -21.98 -4.85
C ARG A 127 6.64 -21.41 -5.36
N ALA A 128 6.90 -21.36 -6.66
CA ALA A 128 8.15 -20.84 -7.22
C ALA A 128 7.86 -19.89 -8.40
N GLY A 129 8.36 -18.66 -8.26
CA GLY A 129 8.59 -17.71 -9.36
C GLY A 129 7.37 -16.90 -9.79
N GLY A 130 6.96 -15.93 -8.98
CA GLY A 130 6.34 -14.72 -9.54
C GLY A 130 7.35 -14.04 -10.46
N SER A 131 6.95 -13.71 -11.68
CA SER A 131 7.76 -12.95 -12.62
C SER A 131 7.03 -11.66 -12.95
N LEU A 132 7.68 -10.53 -12.72
CA LEU A 132 7.27 -9.20 -13.11
C LEU A 132 8.26 -8.66 -14.14
N GLY A 133 7.73 -8.12 -15.23
CA GLY A 133 8.47 -7.42 -16.27
C GLY A 133 7.81 -6.09 -16.57
N ILE A 134 8.61 -5.13 -17.02
CA ILE A 134 8.15 -3.77 -17.30
C ILE A 134 8.58 -3.41 -18.73
N VAL A 135 7.63 -2.96 -19.54
CA VAL A 135 7.88 -2.48 -20.88
C VAL A 135 7.95 -0.96 -20.85
N THR A 136 9.13 -0.42 -21.14
CA THR A 136 9.36 1.01 -21.32
C THR A 136 9.58 1.35 -22.79
N LYS A 137 9.42 2.62 -23.15
CA LYS A 137 9.94 3.10 -24.43
C LYS A 137 11.47 3.03 -24.40
N HIS A 138 12.07 2.52 -25.47
CA HIS A 138 13.52 2.49 -25.64
C HIS A 138 14.07 3.92 -25.68
N ASN A 139 14.71 4.35 -24.59
CA ASN A 139 15.54 5.56 -24.55
C ASN A 139 16.80 5.22 -23.76
N PHE A 140 17.97 5.39 -24.39
CA PHE A 140 19.29 5.10 -23.81
C PHE A 140 19.74 6.17 -22.79
N GLU A 141 19.06 7.32 -22.75
CA GLU A 141 19.32 8.40 -21.80
C GLU A 141 18.29 8.34 -20.68
N SER A 142 18.49 7.42 -19.72
CA SER A 142 17.73 7.44 -18.47
C SER A 142 18.25 8.59 -17.62
N GLU A 143 17.43 9.60 -17.35
CA GLU A 143 17.73 10.57 -16.30
C GLU A 143 17.90 9.82 -14.97
N ARG A 144 18.99 10.09 -14.24
CA ARG A 144 19.18 9.60 -12.88
C ARG A 144 18.23 10.38 -11.97
N PHE A 145 17.03 9.85 -11.78
CA PHE A 145 16.11 10.40 -10.79
C PHE A 145 16.60 10.06 -9.39
N LEU A 146 16.51 11.03 -8.48
CA LEU A 146 16.98 10.95 -7.10
C LEU A 146 16.60 9.61 -6.44
N SER A 147 17.60 8.91 -5.91
CA SER A 147 17.40 7.83 -4.95
C SER A 147 16.90 8.47 -3.66
N PHE A 148 15.71 8.07 -3.20
CA PHE A 148 15.19 8.54 -1.92
C PHE A 148 15.83 7.77 -0.76
N PRO A 149 15.90 8.36 0.45
CA PRO A 149 16.46 7.71 1.62
C PRO A 149 15.77 6.38 1.91
N ARG A 150 16.56 5.37 2.25
CA ARG A 150 16.09 4.08 2.76
C ARG A 150 15.49 4.33 4.13
N TYR A 151 14.28 3.83 4.39
CA TYR A 151 13.62 4.01 5.69
C TYR A 151 14.12 3.02 6.76
N HIS A 152 14.95 2.03 6.40
CA HIS A 152 15.62 1.16 7.37
C HIS A 152 17.08 0.91 6.97
N ASN A 153 18.01 1.33 7.83
CA ASN A 153 19.40 0.88 7.81
C ASN A 153 19.62 -0.33 8.76
N ASP A 154 18.62 -0.70 9.54
CA ASP A 154 18.74 -1.76 10.53
C ASP A 154 18.25 -3.10 9.98
N ASP A 155 19.08 -4.13 10.15
CA ASP A 155 18.88 -5.52 9.76
C ASP A 155 17.77 -6.24 10.55
N GLU A 156 17.05 -5.54 11.44
CA GLU A 156 15.97 -6.16 12.23
C GLU A 156 14.64 -6.09 11.49
N ASP A 157 14.17 -7.28 11.06
CA ASP A 157 12.81 -7.57 10.63
C ASP A 157 11.86 -7.30 11.80
N PRO A 158 11.10 -6.19 11.81
CA PRO A 158 10.39 -5.80 13.02
C PRO A 158 9.33 -6.84 13.42
N LEU A 159 8.68 -7.50 12.45
CA LEU A 159 7.48 -8.28 12.74
C LEU A 159 7.24 -9.51 11.82
N GLY A 160 8.27 -9.99 11.13
CA GLY A 160 8.28 -11.31 10.52
C GLY A 160 8.04 -11.32 9.01
N ARG A 161 8.72 -12.26 8.35
CA ARG A 161 8.54 -12.65 6.96
C ARG A 161 7.05 -12.70 6.58
N ASP A 162 6.67 -11.90 5.58
CA ASP A 162 5.37 -11.83 4.87
C ASP A 162 4.50 -10.57 5.14
N CYS A 163 4.92 -9.62 5.99
CA CYS A 163 4.20 -8.36 6.20
C CYS A 163 4.47 -7.33 5.08
N ILE A 164 3.44 -6.61 4.62
CA ILE A 164 3.56 -5.46 3.71
C ILE A 164 3.59 -4.18 4.54
N HIS A 165 4.69 -3.47 4.41
CA HIS A 165 4.92 -2.17 5.04
C HIS A 165 4.58 -1.04 4.07
N THR A 166 3.80 -0.06 4.53
CA THR A 166 3.45 1.14 3.75
C THR A 166 3.52 2.37 4.63
N VAL A 167 4.05 3.47 4.09
CA VAL A 167 4.29 4.70 4.84
C VAL A 167 3.72 5.88 4.07
N ALA A 168 3.25 6.92 4.76
CA ALA A 168 2.83 8.19 4.16
C ALA A 168 3.24 9.43 4.98
N PRO A 169 3.70 10.52 4.35
CA PRO A 169 3.90 11.78 5.04
C PRO A 169 2.59 12.27 5.64
N ALA A 170 2.62 12.73 6.89
CA ALA A 170 1.46 13.28 7.58
C ALA A 170 1.21 14.76 7.24
N LYS A 171 2.18 15.44 6.62
CA LYS A 171 2.09 16.89 6.33
C LYS A 171 1.23 17.18 5.09
N ASN A 172 0.53 18.31 5.11
CA ASN A 172 -0.21 18.88 3.97
C ASN A 172 -1.31 17.96 3.41
N ILE A 173 -1.86 17.07 4.25
CA ILE A 173 -3.03 16.27 3.90
C ILE A 173 -4.26 17.20 3.88
N THR A 174 -4.94 17.22 2.76
CA THR A 174 -6.17 18.00 2.52
C THR A 174 -7.43 17.15 2.63
N HIS A 175 -7.30 15.84 2.42
CA HIS A 175 -8.41 14.90 2.49
C HIS A 175 -7.90 13.52 2.92
N SER A 176 -8.69 12.79 3.71
CA SER A 176 -8.40 11.43 4.13
C SER A 176 -9.66 10.57 4.09
N ASP A 177 -9.61 9.46 3.35
CA ASP A 177 -10.61 8.40 3.39
C ASP A 177 -10.09 7.26 4.27
N VAL A 178 -10.73 7.04 5.43
CA VAL A 178 -10.42 5.91 6.32
C VAL A 178 -11.32 4.73 5.96
N TYR A 179 -10.74 3.69 5.35
CA TYR A 179 -11.43 2.46 4.99
C TYR A 179 -11.55 1.54 6.21
N TYR A 180 -12.69 0.88 6.36
CA TYR A 180 -12.94 -0.01 7.48
C TYR A 180 -13.70 -1.28 7.08
N ASN A 181 -13.55 -2.33 7.86
CA ASN A 181 -14.33 -3.54 7.70
C ASN A 181 -15.74 -3.33 8.25
N ARG A 182 -16.75 -3.49 7.39
CA ARG A 182 -18.16 -3.29 7.74
C ARG A 182 -18.64 -4.10 8.95
N ARG A 183 -18.07 -5.29 9.19
CA ARG A 183 -18.56 -6.22 10.22
C ARG A 183 -18.11 -5.82 11.62
N ASN A 184 -16.89 -5.31 11.77
CA ASN A 184 -16.28 -5.04 13.08
C ASN A 184 -15.78 -3.59 13.24
N GLY A 185 -15.81 -2.78 12.19
CA GLY A 185 -15.36 -1.38 12.22
C GLY A 185 -13.85 -1.20 12.22
N HIS A 186 -13.06 -2.28 12.10
CA HIS A 186 -11.60 -2.19 12.13
C HIS A 186 -11.08 -1.49 10.88
N CYS A 187 -10.05 -0.66 11.05
CA CYS A 187 -9.36 0.01 9.96
C CYS A 187 -8.77 -1.01 8.98
N LYS A 188 -8.88 -0.72 7.68
CA LYS A 188 -8.25 -1.48 6.59
C LYS A 188 -7.16 -0.68 5.89
N GLY A 189 -7.28 0.64 5.84
CA GLY A 189 -6.27 1.52 5.26
C GLY A 189 -6.78 2.93 5.06
N LEU A 190 -5.88 3.82 4.67
CA LEU A 190 -6.19 5.22 4.44
C LEU A 190 -5.79 5.63 3.03
N LEU A 191 -6.67 6.36 2.33
CA LEU A 191 -6.34 7.05 1.09
C LEU A 191 -6.25 8.56 1.38
N LEU A 192 -5.05 9.11 1.19
CA LEU A 192 -4.71 10.48 1.52
C LEU A 192 -4.58 11.31 0.25
N LYS A 193 -5.16 12.52 0.24
CA LYS A 193 -4.94 13.54 -0.79
C LYS A 193 -4.15 14.70 -0.20
N TYR A 194 -3.11 15.12 -0.89
CA TYR A 194 -2.24 16.22 -0.49
C TYR A 194 -2.58 17.52 -1.21
N ALA A 195 -2.13 18.64 -0.64
CA ALA A 195 -2.34 19.99 -1.18
C ALA A 195 -1.78 20.21 -2.60
N ASN A 196 -0.80 19.40 -3.02
CA ASN A 196 -0.24 19.40 -4.37
C ASN A 196 -0.99 18.46 -5.34
N ASP A 197 -2.20 18.03 -4.99
CA ASP A 197 -3.04 17.06 -5.71
C ASP A 197 -2.46 15.64 -5.83
N ALA A 198 -1.35 15.38 -5.15
CA ALA A 198 -0.81 14.04 -5.04
C ALA A 198 -1.69 13.18 -4.13
N GLN A 199 -1.63 11.86 -4.30
CA GLN A 199 -2.38 10.92 -3.48
C GLN A 199 -1.48 9.80 -2.97
N ARG A 200 -1.74 9.29 -1.77
CA ARG A 200 -1.03 8.11 -1.24
C ARG A 200 -2.01 7.24 -0.49
N ALA A 201 -1.97 5.94 -0.74
CA ALA A 201 -2.69 4.97 0.05
C ALA A 201 -1.71 4.25 0.99
N VAL A 202 -2.16 3.99 2.21
CA VAL A 202 -1.45 3.16 3.19
C VAL A 202 -2.36 1.99 3.58
N SER A 203 -1.74 0.83 3.78
CA SER A 203 -2.41 -0.45 4.02
C SER A 203 -3.37 -0.86 2.88
N GLN A 204 -4.44 -1.60 3.20
CA GLN A 204 -5.38 -2.22 2.27
C GLN A 204 -6.57 -1.31 1.92
N CYS A 205 -6.36 -0.38 1.00
CA CYS A 205 -7.45 0.42 0.41
C CYS A 205 -8.15 -0.33 -0.73
N ARG A 206 -9.26 -1.03 -0.44
CA ARG A 206 -10.02 -1.78 -1.46
C ARG A 206 -11.10 -0.91 -2.11
N ILE A 207 -10.67 -0.11 -3.10
CA ILE A 207 -11.51 0.89 -3.78
C ILE A 207 -12.80 0.28 -4.35
N GLY A 208 -13.94 0.84 -3.96
CA GLY A 208 -15.28 0.41 -4.38
C GLY A 208 -15.79 -0.87 -3.70
N ILE A 209 -15.04 -1.41 -2.73
CA ILE A 209 -15.38 -2.65 -2.02
C ILE A 209 -15.60 -2.35 -0.54
N ASP A 210 -14.58 -1.82 0.13
CA ASP A 210 -14.67 -1.52 1.56
C ASP A 210 -15.36 -0.16 1.75
N PRO A 211 -16.25 -0.02 2.75
CA PRO A 211 -16.77 1.29 3.12
C PRO A 211 -15.66 2.15 3.72
N PHE A 212 -15.84 3.47 3.65
CA PHE A 212 -14.91 4.44 4.22
C PHE A 212 -15.64 5.61 4.86
N LYS A 213 -14.93 6.34 5.73
CA LYS A 213 -15.33 7.63 6.29
C LYS A 213 -14.37 8.70 5.79
N ALA A 214 -14.92 9.73 5.16
CA ALA A 214 -14.16 10.84 4.59
C ALA A 214 -13.95 11.95 5.62
N TYR A 215 -12.76 12.54 5.59
CA TYR A 215 -12.35 13.63 6.47
C TYR A 215 -11.70 14.74 5.63
N GLU A 216 -12.28 15.93 5.72
CA GLU A 216 -11.73 17.14 5.08
C GLU A 216 -10.74 17.82 6.01
N GLU A 217 -9.60 18.24 5.45
CA GLU A 217 -8.53 18.97 6.14
C GLU A 217 -8.18 18.41 7.55
N PRO A 218 -7.85 17.10 7.66
CA PRO A 218 -7.60 16.49 8.96
C PRO A 218 -6.35 17.07 9.61
N SER A 219 -6.50 17.60 10.82
CA SER A 219 -5.39 18.11 11.65
C SER A 219 -4.83 17.04 12.58
N TRP A 220 -5.65 16.06 12.94
CA TRP A 220 -5.31 14.98 13.85
C TRP A 220 -5.61 13.62 13.23
N PHE A 221 -4.71 12.69 13.45
CA PHE A 221 -4.87 11.27 13.17
C PHE A 221 -4.74 10.53 14.49
N CYS A 222 -5.78 9.80 14.85
CA CYS A 222 -5.82 9.04 16.08
C CYS A 222 -6.14 7.59 15.79
N TYR A 223 -5.53 6.71 16.55
CA TYR A 223 -5.84 5.30 16.49
C TYR A 223 -5.90 4.70 17.87
N ARG A 224 -6.52 3.53 17.94
CA ARG A 224 -6.52 2.69 19.11
C ARG A 224 -6.46 1.25 18.66
N ASP A 225 -5.58 0.49 19.29
CA ASP A 225 -5.48 -0.94 19.04
C ASP A 225 -6.66 -1.69 19.65
N ILE A 226 -7.05 -2.75 18.95
CA ILE A 226 -8.09 -3.68 19.38
C ILE A 226 -7.42 -4.85 20.07
N CYS A 227 -7.70 -5.01 21.36
CA CYS A 227 -7.29 -6.18 22.12
C CYS A 227 -8.41 -7.22 22.14
N ASP A 228 -8.03 -8.50 22.16
CA ASP A 228 -8.94 -9.59 22.40
C ASP A 228 -9.51 -9.49 23.83
N PRO A 229 -10.84 -9.47 24.01
CA PRO A 229 -11.45 -9.17 25.31
C PRO A 229 -11.26 -10.28 26.36
N GLU A 230 -10.94 -11.52 25.94
CA GLU A 230 -10.73 -12.64 26.86
C GLU A 230 -9.27 -12.74 27.30
N THR A 231 -8.34 -12.49 26.38
CA THR A 231 -6.90 -12.67 26.58
C THR A 231 -6.15 -11.37 26.81
N PHE A 232 -6.77 -10.22 26.56
CA PHE A 232 -6.20 -8.86 26.61
C PHE A 232 -4.94 -8.71 25.76
N LYS A 233 -4.80 -9.53 24.71
CA LYS A 233 -3.69 -9.44 23.76
C LYS A 233 -4.08 -8.63 22.54
N ASP A 234 -3.13 -7.88 22.01
CA ASP A 234 -3.33 -7.13 20.78
C ASP A 234 -3.68 -8.09 19.65
N THR A 235 -4.82 -7.81 19.02
CA THR A 235 -5.23 -8.55 17.82
C THR A 235 -4.44 -8.10 16.61
N GLY A 236 -3.60 -7.07 16.74
CA GLY A 236 -2.97 -6.38 15.63
C GLY A 236 -3.96 -5.63 14.74
N SER A 237 -5.24 -5.46 15.11
CA SER A 237 -6.17 -4.56 14.41
C SER A 237 -6.26 -3.23 15.15
N CYS A 238 -6.56 -2.14 14.44
CA CYS A 238 -6.83 -0.84 15.03
C CYS A 238 -8.14 -0.22 14.52
N VAL A 239 -8.64 0.77 15.24
CA VAL A 239 -9.62 1.74 14.74
C VAL A 239 -8.88 3.05 14.52
N VAL A 240 -9.18 3.74 13.42
CA VAL A 240 -8.59 5.03 13.09
C VAL A 240 -9.68 6.08 12.95
N GLU A 241 -9.45 7.25 13.54
CA GLU A 241 -10.27 8.43 13.36
C GLU A 241 -9.41 9.65 13.06
N CYS A 242 -9.92 10.53 12.20
CA CYS A 242 -9.32 11.84 11.98
C CYS A 242 -10.23 12.94 12.53
N THR A 243 -9.65 14.06 12.96
CA THR A 243 -10.44 15.23 13.39
C THR A 243 -9.83 16.54 12.89
N THR A 244 -10.69 17.55 12.81
CA THR A 244 -10.32 18.93 12.50
C THR A 244 -10.17 19.72 13.80
N GLY A 245 -9.08 20.45 13.99
CA GLY A 245 -8.91 21.28 15.19
C GLY A 245 -7.46 21.70 15.44
N THR A 246 -7.27 22.78 16.20
CA THR A 246 -5.94 23.41 16.37
C THR A 246 -5.31 23.19 17.73
N ASN A 247 -6.06 22.98 18.81
CA ASN A 247 -5.49 23.08 20.17
C ASN A 247 -5.83 21.91 21.11
N ASN A 248 -7.06 21.37 21.09
CA ASN A 248 -7.44 20.24 21.92
C ASN A 248 -8.16 19.18 21.07
N HIS A 249 -7.86 17.91 21.36
CA HIS A 249 -8.49 16.76 20.75
C HIS A 249 -8.72 15.73 21.86
N GLU A 250 -9.97 15.30 22.03
CA GLU A 250 -10.40 14.39 23.08
C GLU A 250 -11.19 13.25 22.46
N HIS A 251 -11.02 12.06 23.02
CA HIS A 251 -11.84 10.91 22.72
C HIS A 251 -12.63 10.52 23.97
N GLU A 252 -13.80 9.92 23.77
CA GLU A 252 -14.48 9.25 24.87
C GLU A 252 -13.58 8.14 25.43
N PRO A 253 -13.45 8.01 26.77
CA PRO A 253 -12.68 6.95 27.38
C PRO A 253 -13.18 5.58 26.92
N SER A 254 -12.25 4.69 26.56
CA SER A 254 -12.53 3.31 26.19
C SER A 254 -12.13 2.38 27.32
N ASP A 255 -12.93 1.35 27.61
CA ASP A 255 -12.59 0.34 28.62
C ASP A 255 -11.39 -0.54 28.20
N ILE A 256 -11.03 -0.53 26.91
CA ILE A 256 -9.96 -1.35 26.32
C ILE A 256 -9.13 -0.46 25.38
N GLY A 257 -7.83 -0.37 25.63
CA GLY A 257 -6.88 0.41 24.83
C GLY A 257 -7.06 1.92 24.98
N ASP A 258 -5.95 2.65 25.07
CA ASP A 258 -5.98 4.12 25.04
C ASP A 258 -5.87 4.61 23.59
N TRP A 259 -6.46 5.78 23.32
CA TRP A 259 -6.29 6.43 22.03
C TRP A 259 -4.91 7.07 21.94
N GLU A 260 -4.19 6.75 20.88
CA GLU A 260 -2.96 7.41 20.49
C GLU A 260 -3.27 8.44 19.40
N CYS A 261 -2.83 9.67 19.61
CA CYS A 261 -3.19 10.80 18.77
C CYS A 261 -1.98 11.58 18.30
N MET A 262 -1.98 11.88 17.00
CA MET A 262 -0.95 12.64 16.33
C MET A 262 -1.54 13.85 15.63
N ARG A 263 -0.91 15.00 15.82
CA ARG A 263 -1.16 16.16 14.98
C ARG A 263 -0.36 16.06 13.68
N ALA A 264 -1.04 16.17 12.55
CA ALA A 264 -0.46 16.19 11.21
C ALA A 264 0.54 17.35 11.05
N ARG A 265 1.84 17.04 10.90
CA ARG A 265 2.91 18.04 10.75
C ARG A 265 4.09 17.49 9.94
N ALA A 266 5.04 18.39 9.62
CA ALA A 266 6.30 18.02 8.98
C ALA A 266 7.12 17.05 9.85
N GLY A 267 7.89 16.18 9.21
CA GLY A 267 8.75 15.20 9.89
C GLY A 267 8.00 14.02 10.54
N LEU A 268 6.68 13.92 10.36
CA LEU A 268 5.89 12.78 10.82
C LEU A 268 5.34 11.95 9.66
N TYR A 269 5.28 10.65 9.91
CA TYR A 269 4.79 9.66 8.95
C TYR A 269 3.74 8.76 9.58
N LEU A 270 2.72 8.43 8.79
CA LEU A 270 1.75 7.37 9.06
C LEU A 270 2.32 6.07 8.51
N GLU A 271 2.60 5.12 9.38
CA GLU A 271 3.12 3.81 9.02
C GLU A 271 2.05 2.75 9.25
N PHE A 272 1.95 1.82 8.31
CA PHE A 272 1.04 0.69 8.39
C PHE A 272 1.76 -0.61 8.04
N LEU A 273 1.51 -1.63 8.85
CA LEU A 273 1.98 -2.99 8.66
C LEU A 273 0.78 -3.91 8.45
N CYS A 274 0.82 -4.69 7.37
CA CYS A 274 -0.24 -5.62 7.00
C CYS A 274 0.30 -7.04 6.89
N ASP A 275 -0.19 -7.96 7.72
CA ASP A 275 0.18 -9.39 7.72
C ASP A 275 -0.84 -10.26 6.98
N ASP A 276 -0.36 -11.22 6.18
CA ASP A 276 -1.17 -12.14 5.37
C ASP A 276 -1.77 -13.30 6.18
N LYS A 277 -1.17 -13.63 7.33
CA LYS A 277 -1.60 -14.73 8.20
C LYS A 277 -2.73 -14.35 9.13
N SER A 278 -2.81 -13.07 9.50
CA SER A 278 -3.67 -12.62 10.59
C SER A 278 -4.70 -11.55 10.18
N ASP A 279 -4.66 -11.02 8.94
CA ASP A 279 -5.49 -9.88 8.50
C ASP A 279 -5.39 -8.73 9.53
N THR A 280 -4.18 -8.52 10.05
CA THR A 280 -3.85 -7.54 11.07
C THR A 280 -3.20 -6.31 10.46
N PHE A 281 -3.51 -5.17 11.07
CA PHE A 281 -3.13 -3.80 10.70
C PHE A 281 -2.68 -3.03 11.94
N GLY A 282 -1.38 -2.88 12.12
CA GLY A 282 -0.82 -1.91 13.05
C GLY A 282 -0.67 -0.57 12.36
N MET A 283 -1.09 0.51 13.01
CA MET A 283 -0.66 1.86 12.66
C MET A 283 0.39 2.30 13.68
N SER A 284 1.50 2.86 13.20
CA SER A 284 2.52 3.50 14.03
C SER A 284 2.81 4.90 13.53
N ILE A 285 3.33 5.74 14.44
CA ILE A 285 3.76 7.09 14.14
C ILE A 285 5.27 7.15 14.25
N GLN A 286 5.94 7.53 13.16
CA GLN A 286 7.39 7.68 13.14
C GLN A 286 7.78 9.16 13.07
N HIS A 287 8.87 9.49 13.76
CA HIS A 287 9.56 10.77 13.69
C HIS A 287 10.76 10.65 12.75
N ASP A 288 10.99 11.69 11.93
CA ASP A 288 12.23 11.80 11.18
C ASP A 288 13.40 11.97 12.15
N GLU A 289 14.32 11.01 12.25
CA GLU A 289 15.51 11.08 13.12
C GLU A 289 16.59 12.06 12.60
N GLY A 290 16.23 12.94 11.66
CA GLY A 290 17.15 13.80 10.91
C GLY A 290 17.21 15.27 11.31
N GLU A 291 16.33 15.78 12.17
CA GLU A 291 16.49 17.15 12.72
C GLU A 291 17.21 17.07 14.07
N ASN A 292 18.55 16.91 14.01
CA ASN A 292 19.38 17.48 15.06
C ASN A 292 19.17 19.00 15.02
N ASP A 293 18.45 19.52 16.02
CA ASP A 293 18.40 20.94 16.33
C ASP A 293 19.84 21.44 16.59
N ASP A 294 20.46 22.06 15.60
CA ASP A 294 21.56 23.02 15.75
C ASP A 294 21.01 24.46 15.71
#